data_AF-A0A7G8J8Z1-F1
#
_entry.id   AF-A0A7G8J8Z1-F1
#
_cell.length_a   1.000
_cell.length_b   1.000
_cell.length_c   1.000
_cell.angle_alpha   90.00
_cell.angle_beta   90.00
_cell.angle_gamma   90.00
#
_symmetry.space_group_name_H-M   'P 1'
#
loop_
_entity.id
_entity.type
_entity.pdbx_description
1 polymer ?
#
loop_
_entity_poly.entity_id
_entity_poly.type
_entity_poly.pdbx_seq_one_letter_code
_entity_poly.pdbx_strand_id
1 'polypeptide(L)'
;MMPCCFDALSARIVEQAGCPLTFMSGFSVAAARAGLPDTGLITVTEMLDQGRQLCDAVSIPVIGDGDTGHGNAANVQRTMHQFKQAGFAGIMLEDQVSPKRCGHTGVKEVVARDVAIQRISAAVEARRQGADLVIVARTDARSAFAQSFGERGALDEALWRLKAFAELGADVLFLEAPRSEEEMLRFCNEVPGKRMANMLEGGVTPLLLPDHLGAMGFHLVAYPLTLLASAAFAMRQAVTDLQFGKTPERMLSFSELKALLNFDAYDDAVSKRI
;
A
#
# COMPACT_ATOMS: atom_id res chain seq x y z
N MET A 1 7.50 9.06 6.25
CA MET A 1 6.08 9.35 5.96
C MET A 1 5.84 9.00 4.50
N MET A 2 4.80 8.24 4.17
CA MET A 2 4.52 7.69 2.84
C MET A 2 2.99 7.73 2.58
N PRO A 3 2.44 8.80 1.99
CA PRO A 3 1.04 8.82 1.59
C PRO A 3 0.81 7.82 0.47
N CYS A 4 -0.28 7.06 0.53
CA CYS A 4 -0.61 6.11 -0.51
C CYS A 4 -1.41 6.76 -1.62
N CYS A 5 -1.03 6.46 -2.86
CA CYS A 5 -1.69 6.92 -4.08
C CYS A 5 -2.52 5.79 -4.71
N PHE A 6 -3.33 6.14 -5.71
CA PHE A 6 -4.21 5.20 -6.42
C PHE A 6 -4.29 5.43 -7.92
N ASP A 7 -3.74 6.54 -8.41
CA ASP A 7 -3.63 6.87 -9.83
C ASP A 7 -2.42 7.78 -10.09
N ALA A 8 -2.16 8.07 -11.36
CA ALA A 8 -1.05 8.92 -11.78
C ALA A 8 -1.15 10.34 -11.20
N LEU A 9 -2.37 10.89 -11.08
CA LEU A 9 -2.58 12.23 -10.55
C LEU A 9 -2.23 12.31 -9.06
N SER A 10 -2.75 11.38 -8.25
CA SER A 10 -2.45 11.30 -6.82
C SER A 10 -0.98 11.02 -6.55
N ALA A 11 -0.31 10.18 -7.36
CA ALA A 11 1.13 9.96 -7.24
C ALA A 11 1.93 11.24 -7.51
N ARG A 12 1.57 12.01 -8.55
CA ARG A 12 2.21 13.31 -8.82
C ARG A 12 2.01 14.31 -7.68
N ILE A 13 0.82 14.37 -7.09
CA ILE A 13 0.57 15.22 -5.92
C ILE A 13 1.51 14.82 -4.77
N VAL A 14 1.71 13.52 -4.53
CA VAL A 14 2.63 13.02 -3.49
C VAL A 14 4.08 13.40 -3.80
N GLU A 15 4.53 13.26 -5.04
CA GLU A 15 5.88 13.65 -5.48
C GLU A 15 6.11 15.17 -5.37
N GLN A 16 5.17 15.99 -5.85
CA GLN A 16 5.26 17.45 -5.78
C GLN A 16 5.26 17.98 -4.34
N ALA A 17 4.62 17.25 -3.41
CA ALA A 17 4.70 17.54 -1.98
C ALA A 17 6.08 17.21 -1.37
N GLY A 18 7.02 16.67 -2.14
CA GLY A 18 8.38 16.33 -1.71
C GLY A 18 8.48 15.01 -0.95
N CYS A 19 7.48 14.13 -1.06
CA CYS A 19 7.56 12.81 -0.44
C CYS A 19 8.60 11.95 -1.16
N PRO A 20 9.51 11.25 -0.45
CA PRO A 20 10.62 10.55 -1.08
C PRO A 20 10.22 9.21 -1.72
N LEU A 21 9.01 8.72 -1.45
CA LEU A 21 8.42 7.51 -2.02
C LEU A 21 6.90 7.54 -1.82
N THR A 22 6.20 6.67 -2.54
CA THR A 22 4.77 6.42 -2.35
C THR A 22 4.45 4.93 -2.41
N PHE A 23 3.21 4.58 -2.07
CA PHE A 23 2.68 3.23 -2.11
C PHE A 23 1.35 3.23 -2.87
N MET A 24 1.18 2.31 -3.81
CA MET A 24 -0.08 2.12 -4.53
C MET A 24 -1.02 1.24 -3.69
N SER A 25 -2.04 1.85 -3.08
CA SER A 25 -3.01 1.16 -2.22
C SER A 25 -3.97 0.29 -3.05
N GLY A 26 -4.00 -1.03 -2.83
CA GLY A 26 -4.92 -1.94 -3.54
C GLY A 26 -6.38 -1.61 -3.29
N PHE A 27 -6.73 -1.25 -2.04
CA PHE A 27 -8.07 -0.76 -1.72
C PHE A 27 -8.41 0.48 -2.54
N SER A 28 -7.50 1.45 -2.58
CA SER A 28 -7.80 2.71 -3.25
C SER A 28 -7.90 2.56 -4.76
N VAL A 29 -7.15 1.63 -5.34
CA VAL A 29 -7.31 1.25 -6.75
C VAL A 29 -8.67 0.59 -6.99
N ALA A 30 -9.09 -0.38 -6.17
CA ALA A 30 -10.40 -1.03 -6.31
C ALA A 30 -11.55 -0.01 -6.28
N ALA A 31 -11.47 0.94 -5.33
CA ALA A 31 -12.47 1.99 -5.18
C ALA A 31 -12.45 3.00 -6.33
N ALA A 32 -11.29 3.56 -6.68
CA ALA A 32 -11.19 4.62 -7.69
C ALA A 32 -11.40 4.10 -9.11
N ARG A 33 -10.89 2.90 -9.42
CA ARG A 33 -10.94 2.32 -10.77
C ARG A 33 -12.29 1.67 -11.08
N ALA A 34 -12.90 1.01 -10.10
CA ALA A 34 -14.06 0.16 -10.33
C ALA A 34 -15.26 0.45 -9.41
N GLY A 35 -15.13 1.36 -8.43
CA GLY A 35 -16.16 1.55 -7.42
C GLY A 35 -16.42 0.30 -6.57
N LEU A 36 -15.44 -0.60 -6.49
CA LEU A 36 -15.57 -1.91 -5.85
C LEU A 36 -14.93 -1.93 -4.47
N PRO A 37 -15.41 -2.81 -3.57
CA PRO A 37 -14.77 -3.02 -2.28
C PRO A 37 -13.44 -3.77 -2.42
N ASP A 38 -12.57 -3.59 -1.43
CA ASP A 38 -11.30 -4.28 -1.34
C ASP A 38 -11.44 -5.72 -0.84
N THR A 39 -11.85 -6.61 -1.74
CA THR A 39 -12.15 -8.01 -1.44
C THR A 39 -11.56 -8.98 -2.47
N GLY A 40 -10.43 -8.61 -3.09
CA GLY A 40 -9.77 -9.43 -4.11
C GLY A 40 -10.58 -9.61 -5.41
N LEU A 41 -11.49 -8.67 -5.72
CA LEU A 41 -12.30 -8.70 -6.94
C LEU A 41 -11.53 -8.19 -8.16
N ILE A 42 -10.68 -7.19 -7.97
CA ILE A 42 -9.81 -6.68 -9.04
C ILE A 42 -8.69 -7.68 -9.31
N THR A 43 -8.39 -7.86 -10.59
CA THR A 43 -7.38 -8.82 -11.05
C THR A 43 -5.98 -8.23 -10.99
N VAL A 44 -4.96 -9.11 -10.99
CA VAL A 44 -3.55 -8.68 -11.10
C VAL A 44 -3.30 -7.82 -12.34
N THR A 45 -4.00 -8.09 -13.45
CA THR A 45 -3.87 -7.30 -14.69
C THR A 45 -4.36 -5.87 -14.47
N GLU A 46 -5.51 -5.68 -13.81
CA GLU A 46 -6.03 -4.34 -13.52
C GLU A 46 -5.11 -3.56 -12.57
N MET A 47 -4.52 -4.25 -11.58
CA MET A 47 -3.52 -3.68 -10.68
C MET A 47 -2.25 -3.25 -11.44
N LEU A 48 -1.74 -4.09 -12.35
CA LEU A 48 -0.58 -3.78 -13.17
C LEU A 48 -0.85 -2.63 -14.14
N ASP A 49 -2.03 -2.58 -14.75
CA ASP A 49 -2.42 -1.49 -15.67
C ASP A 49 -2.49 -0.13 -14.97
N GLN A 50 -2.98 -0.12 -13.72
CA GLN A 50 -2.94 1.06 -12.88
C GLN A 50 -1.50 1.41 -12.48
N GLY A 51 -0.73 0.40 -12.07
CA GLY A 51 0.65 0.52 -11.64
C GLY A 51 1.59 1.12 -12.68
N ARG A 52 1.47 0.70 -13.95
CA ARG A 52 2.28 1.24 -15.05
C ARG A 52 2.08 2.74 -15.22
N GLN A 53 0.82 3.18 -15.30
CA GLN A 53 0.50 4.60 -15.44
C GLN A 53 1.01 5.42 -14.25
N LEU A 54 0.96 4.85 -13.06
CA LEU A 54 1.42 5.49 -11.84
C LEU A 54 2.95 5.62 -11.82
N CYS A 55 3.67 4.53 -12.06
CA CYS A 55 5.13 4.53 -12.10
C CYS A 55 5.68 5.41 -13.22
N ASP A 56 5.02 5.47 -14.38
CA ASP A 56 5.42 6.36 -15.49
C ASP A 56 5.19 7.85 -15.17
N ALA A 57 4.27 8.17 -14.26
CA ALA A 57 3.87 9.54 -13.97
C ALA A 57 4.81 10.26 -13.00
N VAL A 58 5.67 9.53 -12.27
CA VAL A 58 6.56 10.03 -11.20
C VAL A 58 7.96 9.45 -11.30
N SER A 59 8.95 10.13 -10.73
CA SER A 59 10.32 9.65 -10.61
C SER A 59 10.65 9.05 -9.25
N ILE A 60 9.83 9.32 -8.22
CA ILE A 60 9.99 8.72 -6.89
C ILE A 60 9.67 7.21 -6.90
N PRO A 61 10.31 6.40 -6.04
CA PRO A 61 9.98 4.99 -5.87
C PRO A 61 8.51 4.76 -5.50
N VAL A 62 7.89 3.77 -6.16
CA VAL A 62 6.54 3.30 -5.88
C VAL A 62 6.60 1.86 -5.38
N ILE A 63 6.03 1.60 -4.21
CA ILE A 63 5.77 0.22 -3.74
C ILE A 63 4.34 -0.15 -4.13
N GLY A 64 4.15 -1.29 -4.78
CA GLY A 64 2.82 -1.77 -5.16
C GLY A 64 2.22 -2.75 -4.15
N ASP A 65 0.90 -2.69 -3.96
CA ASP A 65 0.14 -3.75 -3.29
C ASP A 65 0.02 -4.97 -4.22
N GLY A 66 0.70 -6.07 -3.86
CA GLY A 66 0.66 -7.35 -4.57
C GLY A 66 -0.30 -8.37 -3.98
N ASP A 67 -1.15 -7.96 -3.03
CA ASP A 67 -2.07 -8.81 -2.28
C ASP A 67 -1.38 -10.12 -1.82
N THR A 68 -1.97 -11.27 -2.14
CA THR A 68 -1.45 -12.61 -1.80
C THR A 68 -0.47 -13.16 -2.83
N GLY A 69 -0.07 -12.36 -3.83
CA GLY A 69 0.72 -12.78 -5.00
C GLY A 69 -0.09 -13.46 -6.10
N HIS A 70 -1.42 -13.39 -6.01
CA HIS A 70 -2.39 -13.84 -7.03
C HIS A 70 -2.29 -15.32 -7.43
N GLY A 71 -2.02 -16.20 -6.45
CA GLY A 71 -2.07 -17.66 -6.64
C GLY A 71 -1.10 -18.41 -5.74
N ASN A 72 -0.39 -19.39 -6.30
CA ASN A 72 0.62 -20.19 -5.61
C ASN A 72 2.04 -19.59 -5.77
N ALA A 73 3.08 -20.31 -5.33
CA ALA A 73 4.48 -19.88 -5.44
C ALA A 73 4.91 -19.47 -6.88
N ALA A 74 4.47 -20.20 -7.91
CA ALA A 74 4.77 -19.85 -9.29
C ALA A 74 4.06 -18.55 -9.73
N ASN A 75 2.84 -18.33 -9.24
CA ASN A 75 2.14 -17.05 -9.44
C ASN A 75 2.86 -15.90 -8.74
N VAL A 76 3.37 -16.10 -7.52
CA VAL A 76 4.17 -15.08 -6.81
C VAL A 76 5.39 -14.70 -7.63
N GLN A 77 6.16 -15.68 -8.14
CA GLN A 77 7.33 -15.40 -8.98
C GLN A 77 6.95 -14.61 -10.24
N ARG A 78 5.87 -15.01 -10.92
CA ARG A 78 5.35 -14.28 -12.08
C ARG A 78 4.97 -12.84 -11.70
N THR A 79 4.24 -12.65 -10.60
CA THR A 79 3.80 -11.35 -10.11
C THR A 79 5.00 -10.44 -9.82
N MET A 80 6.05 -10.96 -9.17
CA MET A 80 7.30 -10.20 -8.94
C MET A 80 7.89 -9.65 -10.24
N HIS A 81 8.05 -10.48 -11.27
CA HIS A 81 8.56 -10.03 -12.56
C HIS A 81 7.62 -9.03 -13.24
N GLN A 82 6.30 -9.23 -13.16
CA GLN A 82 5.33 -8.30 -13.72
C GLN A 82 5.35 -6.94 -13.02
N PHE A 83 5.50 -6.90 -11.69
CA PHE A 83 5.63 -5.65 -10.94
C PHE A 83 6.93 -4.92 -11.31
N LYS A 84 8.04 -5.65 -11.43
CA LYS A 84 9.31 -5.06 -11.89
C LYS A 84 9.18 -4.46 -13.29
N GLN A 85 8.55 -5.19 -14.21
CA GLN A 85 8.29 -4.72 -15.58
C GLN A 85 7.34 -3.51 -15.63
N ALA A 86 6.43 -3.39 -14.66
CA ALA A 86 5.52 -2.26 -14.56
C ALA A 86 6.16 -1.00 -13.97
N GLY A 87 7.43 -1.06 -13.55
CA GLY A 87 8.18 0.09 -13.03
C GLY A 87 8.17 0.24 -11.51
N PHE A 88 7.56 -0.69 -10.77
CA PHE A 88 7.56 -0.64 -9.31
C PHE A 88 8.99 -0.80 -8.76
N ALA A 89 9.25 -0.10 -7.64
CA ALA A 89 10.48 -0.25 -6.85
C ALA A 89 10.34 -1.32 -5.75
N GLY A 90 9.11 -1.66 -5.38
CA GLY A 90 8.83 -2.69 -4.40
C GLY A 90 7.44 -3.27 -4.54
N ILE A 91 7.19 -4.35 -3.79
CA ILE A 91 5.93 -5.06 -3.74
C ILE A 91 5.64 -5.48 -2.29
N MET A 92 4.37 -5.35 -1.89
CA MET A 92 3.86 -5.89 -0.65
C MET A 92 3.13 -7.21 -0.92
N LEU A 93 3.44 -8.23 -0.12
CA LEU A 93 2.81 -9.54 -0.17
C LEU A 93 2.27 -9.93 1.21
N GLU A 94 1.07 -10.48 1.24
CA GLU A 94 0.37 -10.84 2.47
C GLU A 94 0.04 -12.35 2.58
N ASP A 95 -0.21 -12.79 3.81
CA ASP A 95 -0.47 -14.19 4.15
C ASP A 95 -1.96 -14.54 4.26
N GLN A 96 -2.86 -13.68 3.80
CA GLN A 96 -4.30 -13.99 3.75
C GLN A 96 -4.61 -15.20 2.84
N VAL A 97 -5.70 -15.89 3.16
CA VAL A 97 -6.34 -16.82 2.21
C VAL A 97 -7.01 -15.98 1.12
N SER A 98 -6.89 -16.40 -0.14
CA SER A 98 -7.58 -15.74 -1.26
C SER A 98 -9.02 -16.26 -1.39
N PRO A 99 -10.03 -15.41 -1.65
CA PRO A 99 -9.94 -13.96 -1.81
C PRO A 99 -9.71 -13.23 -0.48
N LYS A 100 -8.81 -12.25 -0.50
CA LYS A 100 -8.42 -11.46 0.67
C LYS A 100 -9.44 -10.39 1.04
N ARG A 101 -9.27 -9.77 2.20
CA ARG A 101 -10.07 -8.64 2.69
C ARG A 101 -9.18 -7.54 3.25
N CYS A 102 -9.69 -6.32 3.34
CA CYS A 102 -9.00 -5.23 4.04
C CYS A 102 -8.71 -5.60 5.51
N GLY A 103 -7.45 -5.43 5.94
CA GLY A 103 -6.93 -5.76 7.28
C GLY A 103 -7.74 -5.21 8.45
N HIS A 104 -8.33 -4.03 8.29
CA HIS A 104 -9.13 -3.38 9.32
C HIS A 104 -10.62 -3.78 9.31
N THR A 105 -11.04 -4.67 8.41
CA THR A 105 -12.45 -5.12 8.27
C THR A 105 -12.72 -6.50 8.85
N GLY A 106 -11.84 -6.98 9.74
CA GLY A 106 -11.98 -8.28 10.40
C GLY A 106 -11.56 -9.44 9.50
N VAL A 107 -10.28 -9.45 9.09
CA VAL A 107 -9.67 -10.62 8.43
C VAL A 107 -9.90 -11.85 9.29
N LYS A 108 -10.44 -12.89 8.67
CA LYS A 108 -10.83 -14.13 9.37
C LYS A 108 -9.81 -15.25 9.20
N GLU A 109 -9.07 -15.26 8.10
CA GLU A 109 -8.25 -16.41 7.71
C GLU A 109 -6.94 -15.97 7.06
N VAL A 110 -5.86 -16.53 7.56
CA VAL A 110 -4.53 -16.51 6.94
C VAL A 110 -4.11 -17.93 6.63
N VAL A 111 -3.24 -18.10 5.63
CA VAL A 111 -2.71 -19.42 5.27
C VAL A 111 -1.86 -20.01 6.39
N ALA A 112 -1.68 -21.32 6.35
CA ALA A 112 -0.74 -22.01 7.22
C ALA A 112 0.69 -21.47 7.06
N ARG A 113 1.51 -21.61 8.11
CA ARG A 113 2.86 -21.03 8.19
C ARG A 113 3.75 -21.45 7.01
N ASP A 114 3.67 -22.72 6.60
CA ASP A 114 4.42 -23.26 5.47
C ASP A 114 4.06 -22.59 4.14
N VAL A 115 2.77 -22.35 3.89
CA VAL A 115 2.32 -21.63 2.69
C VAL A 115 2.75 -20.16 2.73
N ALA A 116 2.67 -19.50 3.88
CA ALA A 116 3.12 -18.11 4.05
C ALA A 116 4.63 -17.98 3.78
N ILE A 117 5.43 -18.90 4.34
CA ILE A 117 6.87 -19.01 4.12
C ILE A 117 7.16 -19.27 2.63
N GLN A 118 6.42 -20.17 1.98
CA GLN A 118 6.59 -20.46 0.55
C GLN A 118 6.36 -19.22 -0.32
N ARG A 119 5.36 -18.38 0.00
CA ARG A 119 5.12 -17.12 -0.74
C ARG A 119 6.30 -16.17 -0.65
N ILE A 120 6.77 -15.87 0.56
CA ILE A 120 7.91 -14.96 0.76
C ILE A 120 9.19 -15.54 0.16
N SER A 121 9.43 -16.84 0.32
CA SER A 121 10.57 -17.53 -0.28
C SER A 121 10.54 -17.45 -1.82
N ALA A 122 9.37 -17.64 -2.44
CA ALA A 122 9.19 -17.50 -3.88
C ALA A 122 9.47 -16.07 -4.37
N ALA A 123 9.06 -15.06 -3.60
CA ALA A 123 9.36 -13.66 -3.89
C ALA A 123 10.86 -13.35 -3.79
N VAL A 124 11.52 -13.80 -2.73
CA VAL A 124 12.97 -13.65 -2.55
C VAL A 124 13.74 -14.35 -3.67
N GLU A 125 13.29 -15.52 -4.10
CA GLU A 125 13.90 -16.23 -5.22
C GLU A 125 13.72 -15.49 -6.55
N ALA A 126 12.52 -14.99 -6.85
CA ALA A 126 12.30 -14.16 -8.04
C ALA A 126 13.18 -12.90 -8.04
N ARG A 127 13.38 -12.29 -6.87
CA ARG A 127 14.31 -11.17 -6.71
C ARG A 127 15.74 -11.53 -7.11
N ARG A 128 16.24 -12.69 -6.66
CA ARG A 128 17.57 -13.22 -7.07
C ARG A 128 17.65 -13.52 -8.56
N GLN A 129 16.52 -13.81 -9.20
CA GLN A 129 16.39 -14.06 -10.64
C GLN A 129 16.18 -12.79 -11.47
N GLY A 130 16.33 -11.60 -10.88
CA GLY A 130 16.31 -10.31 -11.59
C GLY A 130 15.03 -9.50 -11.42
N ALA A 131 14.02 -9.98 -10.68
CA ALA A 131 12.91 -9.15 -10.22
C ALA A 131 13.32 -8.29 -9.01
N ASP A 132 14.35 -7.46 -9.19
CA ASP A 132 14.99 -6.67 -8.13
C ASP A 132 14.03 -5.59 -7.58
N LEU A 133 13.24 -6.01 -6.58
CA LEU A 133 12.19 -5.28 -5.90
C LEU A 133 12.43 -5.35 -4.39
N VAL A 134 12.10 -4.26 -3.69
CA VAL A 134 11.92 -4.27 -2.24
C VAL A 134 10.71 -5.16 -1.90
N ILE A 135 10.88 -6.10 -0.99
CA ILE A 135 9.81 -7.01 -0.55
C ILE A 135 9.29 -6.54 0.82
N VAL A 136 8.04 -6.07 0.84
CA VAL A 136 7.30 -5.78 2.06
C VAL A 136 6.48 -7.04 2.42
N ALA A 137 6.81 -7.71 3.52
CA ALA A 137 6.07 -8.88 3.98
C ALA A 137 5.04 -8.47 5.05
N ARG A 138 3.77 -8.63 4.71
CA ARG A 138 2.62 -8.34 5.58
C ARG A 138 2.08 -9.61 6.21
N THR A 139 1.66 -9.52 7.47
CA THR A 139 0.82 -10.56 8.08
C THR A 139 -0.46 -9.96 8.66
N ASP A 140 -1.58 -10.65 8.41
CA ASP A 140 -2.89 -10.35 9.00
C ASP A 140 -3.23 -11.32 10.16
N ALA A 141 -2.28 -12.17 10.55
CA ALA A 141 -2.45 -13.22 11.57
C ALA A 141 -2.92 -12.66 12.93
N ARG A 142 -2.55 -11.40 13.24
CA ARG A 142 -2.98 -10.74 14.48
C ARG A 142 -4.49 -10.64 14.60
N SER A 143 -5.19 -10.36 13.49
CA SER A 143 -6.66 -10.32 13.47
C SER A 143 -7.25 -11.71 13.24
N ALA A 144 -6.69 -12.48 12.31
CA ALA A 144 -7.24 -13.79 11.93
C ALA A 144 -7.29 -14.79 13.09
N PHE A 145 -6.29 -14.80 13.96
CA PHE A 145 -6.22 -15.74 15.09
C PHE A 145 -6.69 -15.19 16.42
N ALA A 146 -7.18 -13.94 16.49
CA ALA A 146 -7.61 -13.32 17.75
C ALA A 146 -8.69 -14.16 18.45
N GLN A 147 -9.65 -14.69 17.68
CA GLN A 147 -10.74 -15.51 18.22
C GLN A 147 -10.28 -16.91 18.66
N SER A 148 -9.33 -17.52 17.93
CA SER A 148 -8.91 -18.91 18.18
C SER A 148 -7.80 -19.01 19.23
N PHE A 149 -6.83 -18.10 19.21
CA PHE A 149 -5.63 -18.14 20.08
C PHE A 149 -5.67 -17.08 21.19
N GLY A 150 -6.73 -16.27 21.24
CA GLY A 150 -6.82 -15.10 22.11
C GLY A 150 -5.91 -13.96 21.64
N GLU A 151 -6.11 -12.77 22.21
CA GLU A 151 -5.39 -11.55 21.78
C GLU A 151 -3.86 -11.71 21.83
N ARG A 152 -3.35 -12.26 22.94
CA ARG A 152 -1.91 -12.47 23.12
C ARG A 152 -1.36 -13.53 22.17
N GLY A 153 -2.04 -14.67 22.05
CA GLY A 153 -1.59 -15.76 21.18
C GLY A 153 -1.60 -15.38 19.70
N ALA A 154 -2.58 -14.57 19.27
CA ALA A 154 -2.63 -14.05 17.91
C ALA A 154 -1.50 -13.06 17.60
N LEU A 155 -1.14 -12.19 18.56
CA LEU A 155 0.03 -11.33 18.42
C LEU A 155 1.31 -12.17 18.37
N ASP A 156 1.49 -13.13 19.27
CA ASP A 156 2.69 -13.98 19.30
C ASP A 156 2.86 -14.76 17.98
N GLU A 157 1.76 -15.25 17.37
CA GLU A 157 1.76 -15.86 16.04
C GLU A 157 2.17 -14.88 14.94
N ALA A 158 1.62 -13.66 14.93
CA ALA A 158 1.99 -12.63 13.96
C ALA A 158 3.47 -12.24 14.06
N LEU A 159 3.98 -12.06 15.27
CA LEU A 159 5.40 -11.75 15.51
C LEU A 159 6.30 -12.91 15.09
N TRP A 160 5.89 -14.17 15.31
CA TRP A 160 6.61 -15.34 14.82
C TRP A 160 6.72 -15.32 13.28
N ARG A 161 5.61 -15.06 12.59
CA ARG A 161 5.58 -15.00 11.11
C ARG A 161 6.50 -13.92 10.58
N LEU A 162 6.46 -12.72 11.17
CA LEU A 162 7.30 -11.60 10.73
C LEU A 162 8.80 -11.89 10.97
N LYS A 163 9.16 -12.57 12.08
CA LYS A 163 10.54 -13.05 12.30
C LYS A 163 10.96 -14.03 11.21
N ALA A 164 10.11 -15.00 10.87
CA ALA A 164 10.39 -15.94 9.78
C ALA A 164 10.51 -15.23 8.42
N PHE A 165 9.66 -14.25 8.12
CA PHE A 165 9.76 -13.46 6.88
C PHE A 165 11.06 -12.64 6.81
N ALA A 166 11.50 -12.09 7.94
CA ALA A 166 12.79 -11.42 8.06
C ALA A 166 13.96 -12.36 7.75
N GLU A 167 13.95 -13.56 8.34
CA GLU A 167 14.98 -14.60 8.12
C GLU A 167 15.06 -15.06 6.66
N LEU A 168 13.93 -15.10 5.96
CA LEU A 168 13.88 -15.41 4.52
C LEU A 168 14.46 -14.29 3.65
N GLY A 169 14.52 -13.06 4.17
CA GLY A 169 15.08 -11.90 3.48
C GLY A 169 14.05 -10.89 2.97
N ALA A 170 12.85 -10.83 3.57
CA ALA A 170 11.96 -9.68 3.38
C ALA A 170 12.63 -8.39 3.91
N ASP A 171 12.53 -7.29 3.17
CA ASP A 171 13.24 -6.05 3.48
C ASP A 171 12.50 -5.18 4.49
N VAL A 172 11.16 -5.21 4.43
CA VAL A 172 10.26 -4.46 5.29
C VAL A 172 9.19 -5.39 5.83
N LEU A 173 8.91 -5.26 7.12
CA LEU A 173 7.93 -6.08 7.82
C LEU A 173 6.74 -5.23 8.21
N PHE A 174 5.56 -5.79 7.98
CA PHE A 174 4.29 -5.11 8.19
C PHE A 174 3.37 -5.97 9.06
N LEU A 175 3.29 -5.62 10.33
CA LEU A 175 2.26 -6.12 11.24
C LEU A 175 0.96 -5.38 10.95
N GLU A 176 -0.04 -6.07 10.40
CA GLU A 176 -1.34 -5.45 10.17
C GLU A 176 -2.17 -5.38 11.44
N ALA A 177 -2.83 -4.24 11.60
CA ALA A 177 -3.83 -3.95 12.60
C ALA A 177 -3.42 -4.26 14.07
N PRO A 178 -2.23 -3.84 14.56
CA PRO A 178 -1.94 -3.88 16.00
C PRO A 178 -2.98 -3.04 16.75
N ARG A 179 -3.37 -3.48 17.95
CA ARG A 179 -4.50 -2.90 18.70
C ARG A 179 -4.12 -1.86 19.73
N SER A 180 -2.84 -1.74 20.06
CA SER A 180 -2.35 -0.77 21.04
C SER A 180 -0.90 -0.38 20.78
N GLU A 181 -0.44 0.70 21.41
CA GLU A 181 0.97 1.12 21.36
C GLU A 181 1.89 0.04 21.94
N GLU A 182 1.45 -0.69 22.96
CA GLU A 182 2.22 -1.79 23.54
C GLU A 182 2.46 -2.93 22.53
N GLU A 183 1.46 -3.28 21.70
CA GLU A 183 1.64 -4.27 20.64
C GLU A 183 2.63 -3.76 19.58
N MET A 184 2.54 -2.48 19.24
CA MET A 184 3.44 -1.84 18.28
C MET A 184 4.89 -1.78 18.81
N LEU A 185 5.07 -1.49 20.11
CA LEU A 185 6.37 -1.54 20.79
C LEU A 185 6.93 -2.96 20.81
N ARG A 186 6.11 -3.98 21.14
CA ARG A 186 6.52 -5.38 21.08
C ARG A 186 6.99 -5.77 19.68
N PHE A 187 6.26 -5.37 18.64
CA PHE A 187 6.66 -5.60 17.25
C PHE A 187 8.04 -5.00 16.95
N CYS A 188 8.26 -3.73 17.29
CA CYS A 188 9.52 -3.06 17.04
C CYS A 188 10.70 -3.66 17.83
N ASN A 189 10.45 -4.12 19.07
CA ASN A 189 11.46 -4.69 19.94
C ASN A 189 11.82 -6.14 19.58
N GLU A 190 10.83 -6.94 19.17
CA GLU A 190 11.02 -8.38 19.00
C GLU A 190 11.38 -8.79 17.57
N VAL A 191 10.91 -8.08 16.56
CA VAL A 191 11.06 -8.50 15.16
C VAL A 191 12.18 -7.70 14.49
N PRO A 192 13.26 -8.31 13.99
CA PRO A 192 14.38 -7.60 13.38
C PRO A 192 14.00 -6.95 12.03
N GLY A 193 14.83 -6.05 11.51
CA GLY A 193 14.67 -5.45 10.18
C GLY A 193 13.91 -4.12 10.17
N LYS A 194 13.53 -3.65 8.98
CA LYS A 194 12.77 -2.40 8.82
C LYS A 194 11.28 -2.70 9.02
N ARG A 195 10.56 -1.78 9.66
CA ARG A 195 9.14 -1.94 9.97
C ARG A 195 8.31 -0.83 9.35
N MET A 196 7.12 -1.19 8.91
CA MET A 196 6.11 -0.27 8.42
C MET A 196 4.92 -0.23 9.37
N ALA A 197 4.43 0.99 9.64
CA ALA A 197 3.17 1.24 10.32
C ALA A 197 2.11 1.64 9.28
N ASN A 198 0.88 1.15 9.44
CA ASN A 198 -0.27 1.47 8.60
C ASN A 198 -1.26 2.34 9.38
N MET A 199 -1.24 3.64 9.12
CA MET A 199 -2.07 4.64 9.82
C MET A 199 -3.35 4.89 9.04
N LEU A 200 -4.29 3.95 9.14
CA LEU A 200 -5.63 4.08 8.56
C LEU A 200 -6.57 4.85 9.50
N GLU A 201 -7.08 5.99 9.04
CA GLU A 201 -8.05 6.76 9.79
C GLU A 201 -9.38 6.01 9.97
N GLY A 202 -9.88 5.96 11.21
CA GLY A 202 -11.08 5.19 11.56
C GLY A 202 -10.86 3.67 11.59
N GLY A 203 -9.63 3.21 11.42
CA GLY A 203 -9.25 1.82 11.62
C GLY A 203 -9.13 1.45 13.11
N VAL A 204 -8.82 0.17 13.33
CA VAL A 204 -8.65 -0.43 14.67
C VAL A 204 -7.29 -0.17 15.33
N THR A 205 -6.30 0.32 14.58
CA THR A 205 -4.98 0.67 15.11
C THR A 205 -4.99 2.10 15.62
N PRO A 206 -4.41 2.39 16.81
CA PRO A 206 -4.28 3.75 17.29
C PRO A 206 -3.54 4.64 16.28
N LEU A 207 -4.11 5.81 15.98
CA LEU A 207 -3.47 6.79 15.10
C LEU A 207 -2.39 7.54 15.87
N LEU A 208 -1.13 7.29 15.51
CA LEU A 208 0.04 7.94 16.10
C LEU A 208 0.73 8.85 15.09
N LEU A 209 1.43 9.86 15.60
CA LEU A 209 2.20 10.78 14.77
C LEU A 209 3.48 10.11 14.23
N PRO A 210 3.96 10.50 13.03
CA PRO A 210 5.18 9.94 12.44
C PRO A 210 6.40 10.00 13.34
N ASP A 211 6.62 11.10 14.08
CA ASP A 211 7.77 11.26 14.97
C ASP A 211 7.72 10.28 16.15
N HIS A 212 6.51 10.04 16.68
CA HIS A 212 6.29 9.07 17.73
C HIS A 212 6.56 7.65 17.22
N LEU A 213 6.02 7.30 16.05
CA LEU A 213 6.27 6.00 15.40
C LEU A 213 7.77 5.80 15.08
N GLY A 214 8.46 6.85 14.65
CA GLY A 214 9.90 6.84 14.43
C GLY A 214 10.67 6.54 15.73
N ALA A 215 10.31 7.19 16.84
CA ALA A 215 10.90 6.93 18.14
C ALA A 215 10.66 5.49 18.65
N MET A 216 9.55 4.86 18.26
CA MET A 216 9.27 3.45 18.56
C MET A 216 10.12 2.46 17.74
N GLY A 217 10.60 2.86 16.55
CA GLY A 217 11.41 2.02 15.66
C GLY A 217 10.76 1.69 14.31
N PHE A 218 9.68 2.37 13.93
CA PHE A 218 9.13 2.30 12.58
C PHE A 218 9.95 3.13 11.59
N HIS A 219 10.08 2.63 10.37
CA HIS A 219 10.88 3.25 9.30
C HIS A 219 9.99 3.82 8.20
N LEU A 220 8.83 3.21 7.98
CA LEU A 220 7.80 3.65 7.05
C LEU A 220 6.49 3.85 7.79
N VAL A 221 5.77 4.90 7.44
CA VAL A 221 4.44 5.21 7.96
C VAL A 221 3.55 5.47 6.77
N ALA A 222 2.66 4.52 6.48
CA ALA A 222 1.74 4.58 5.37
C ALA A 222 0.41 5.20 5.79
N TYR A 223 -0.16 5.99 4.89
CA TYR A 223 -1.49 6.60 5.01
C TYR A 223 -2.34 6.07 3.87
N PRO A 224 -2.97 4.88 4.04
CA PRO A 224 -3.45 4.06 2.92
C PRO A 224 -4.64 4.64 2.19
N LEU A 225 -5.57 5.28 2.90
CA LEU A 225 -6.84 5.77 2.34
C LEU A 225 -7.03 7.28 2.46
N THR A 226 -6.11 8.01 3.09
CA THR A 226 -6.25 9.44 3.39
C THR A 226 -6.51 10.27 2.14
N LEU A 227 -5.75 10.04 1.06
CA LEU A 227 -5.93 10.77 -0.21
C LEU A 227 -7.27 10.42 -0.86
N LEU A 228 -7.64 9.14 -0.88
CA LEU A 228 -8.92 8.70 -1.46
C LEU A 228 -10.10 9.31 -0.70
N ALA A 229 -10.08 9.22 0.64
CA ALA A 229 -11.15 9.74 1.49
C ALA A 229 -11.29 11.26 1.33
N SER A 230 -10.15 11.98 1.27
CA SER A 230 -10.13 13.42 1.06
C SER A 230 -10.68 13.80 -0.32
N ALA A 231 -10.27 13.10 -1.37
CA ALA A 231 -10.77 13.31 -2.72
C ALA A 231 -12.27 13.02 -2.82
N ALA A 232 -12.73 11.88 -2.28
CA ALA A 232 -14.14 11.51 -2.26
C ALA A 232 -15.00 12.53 -1.50
N PHE A 233 -14.50 13.05 -0.37
CA PHE A 233 -15.18 14.12 0.38
C PHE A 233 -15.32 15.39 -0.47
N ALA A 234 -14.23 15.85 -1.08
CA ALA A 234 -14.23 17.05 -1.92
C ALA A 234 -15.16 16.90 -3.14
N MET A 235 -15.13 15.75 -3.81
CA MET A 235 -16.04 15.44 -4.93
C MET A 235 -17.50 15.46 -4.48
N ARG A 236 -17.83 14.87 -3.33
CA ARG A 236 -19.20 14.89 -2.79
C ARG A 236 -19.68 16.32 -2.51
N GLN A 237 -18.83 17.15 -1.88
CA GLN A 237 -19.17 18.55 -1.60
C GLN A 237 -19.38 19.33 -2.90
N ALA A 238 -18.49 19.15 -3.89
CA ALA A 238 -18.61 19.82 -5.18
C ALA A 238 -19.91 19.44 -5.90
N VAL A 239 -20.30 18.16 -5.90
CA VAL A 239 -21.58 17.70 -6.46
C VAL A 239 -22.76 18.34 -5.74
N THR A 240 -22.72 18.44 -4.40
CA THR A 240 -23.76 19.12 -3.62
C THR A 240 -23.88 20.61 -4.00
N ASP A 241 -22.78 21.34 -4.09
CA ASP A 241 -22.80 22.76 -4.45
C ASP A 241 -23.39 22.97 -5.85
N LEU A 242 -22.97 22.15 -6.81
CA LEU A 242 -23.47 22.19 -8.18
C LEU A 242 -24.97 21.87 -8.27
N GLN A 243 -25.49 20.95 -7.45
CA GLN A 243 -26.93 20.67 -7.37
C GLN A 243 -27.75 21.89 -6.93
N PHE A 244 -27.15 22.80 -6.15
CA PHE A 244 -27.76 24.08 -5.76
C PHE A 244 -27.42 25.24 -6.70
N GLY A 245 -26.81 24.97 -7.86
CA GLY A 245 -26.40 26.00 -8.82
C GLY A 245 -25.23 26.86 -8.36
N LYS A 246 -24.43 26.39 -7.40
CA LYS A 246 -23.26 27.09 -6.86
C LYS A 246 -21.98 26.49 -7.43
N THR A 247 -21.00 27.35 -7.69
CA THR A 247 -19.64 26.90 -8.03
C THR A 247 -18.91 26.53 -6.73
N PRO A 248 -18.25 25.37 -6.63
CA PRO A 248 -17.50 24.98 -5.44
C PRO A 248 -16.33 25.96 -5.17
N GLU A 249 -16.14 26.36 -3.91
CA GLU A 249 -15.07 27.29 -3.53
C GLU A 249 -13.73 26.59 -3.22
N ARG A 250 -13.77 25.34 -2.77
CA ARG A 250 -12.58 24.57 -2.38
C ARG A 250 -12.13 23.65 -3.51
N MET A 251 -11.56 24.26 -4.54
CA MET A 251 -10.99 23.57 -5.70
C MET A 251 -9.72 24.26 -6.19
N LEU A 252 -8.88 23.51 -6.92
CA LEU A 252 -7.77 24.11 -7.66
C LEU A 252 -8.31 25.02 -8.77
N SER A 253 -7.67 26.16 -8.95
CA SER A 253 -7.86 27.01 -10.13
C SER A 253 -7.43 26.27 -11.40
N PHE A 254 -7.89 26.75 -12.55
CA PHE A 254 -7.48 26.18 -13.83
C PHE A 254 -5.96 26.26 -14.07
N SER A 255 -5.32 27.35 -13.62
CA SER A 255 -3.85 27.49 -13.66
C SER A 255 -3.14 26.44 -12.81
N GLU A 256 -3.62 26.17 -11.60
CA GLU A 256 -3.04 25.15 -10.72
C GLU A 256 -3.21 23.74 -11.31
N LEU A 257 -4.37 23.44 -11.92
CA LEU A 257 -4.58 22.17 -12.61
C LEU A 257 -3.63 21.99 -13.81
N LYS A 258 -3.43 23.04 -14.61
CA LYS A 258 -2.46 23.00 -15.71
C LYS A 258 -1.02 22.77 -15.22
N ALA A 259 -0.64 23.45 -14.14
CA ALA A 259 0.67 23.28 -13.52
C ALA A 259 0.86 21.85 -13.00
N LEU A 260 -0.15 21.28 -12.34
CA LEU A 260 -0.14 19.88 -11.86
C LEU A 260 0.06 18.86 -13.01
N LEU A 261 -0.48 19.18 -14.19
CA LEU A 261 -0.37 18.34 -15.39
C LEU A 261 0.84 18.67 -16.27
N ASN A 262 1.74 19.56 -15.83
CA ASN A 262 2.91 20.02 -16.56
C ASN A 262 2.61 20.55 -17.98
N PHE A 263 1.54 21.33 -18.14
CA PHE A 263 1.21 21.97 -19.43
C PHE A 263 2.37 22.80 -19.98
N ASP A 264 3.06 23.55 -19.11
CA ASP A 264 4.18 24.41 -19.51
C ASP A 264 5.31 23.60 -20.17
N ALA A 265 5.59 22.39 -19.66
CA ALA A 265 6.61 21.52 -20.24
C ALA A 265 6.21 21.00 -21.64
N TYR A 266 4.92 20.73 -21.85
CA TYR A 266 4.39 20.39 -23.17
C TYR A 266 4.50 21.57 -24.14
N ASP A 267 4.03 22.75 -23.72
CA ASP A 267 4.03 23.97 -24.52
C ASP A 267 5.46 24.37 -24.94
N ASP A 268 6.43 24.24 -24.03
CA ASP A 268 7.86 24.44 -24.31
C ASP A 268 8.41 23.45 -25.35
N ALA A 269 8.01 22.18 -25.25
CA ALA A 269 8.47 21.13 -26.15
C ALA A 269 7.94 21.32 -27.57
N VAL A 270 6.68 21.74 -27.74
CA VAL A 270 6.08 21.97 -29.06
C VAL A 270 6.47 23.33 -29.67
N SER A 271 6.81 24.32 -28.84
CA SER A 271 7.24 25.65 -29.30
C SER A 271 8.69 25.65 -29.81
N LYS A 272 9.54 24.75 -29.32
CA LYS A 272 10.88 24.50 -29.86
C LYS A 272 10.74 23.77 -31.20
N ARG A 273 10.64 24.54 -32.30
CA ARG A 273 10.75 23.99 -33.67
C ARG A 273 12.07 23.22 -33.78
N ILE A 274 11.98 21.93 -34.12
CA ILE A 274 13.11 21.10 -34.56
C ILE A 274 13.62 21.65 -35.90
#